data_AF-A0A1B6HUS4-F1
#
_entry.id   AF-A0A1B6HUS4-F1
#
_cell.length_a   1.000
_cell.length_b   1.000
_cell.length_c   1.000
_cell.angle_alpha   90.00
_cell.angle_beta   90.00
_cell.angle_gamma   90.00
#
_symmetry.space_group_name_H-M   'P 1'
#
loop_
_entity.id
_entity.type
_entity.pdbx_description
1 polymer ?
#
loop_
_entity_poly.entity_id
_entity_poly.type
_entity_poly.pdbx_seq_one_letter_code
_entity_poly.pdbx_strand_id
1 'polypeptide(L)'
;MVDSEKVLQSIIEIATCPVCYTRLNVSSALCVNGHAVCSDCDDNLSQCPICSASFSQEKHTILSQIIASLPSICSHKGCSLLTMDLEYHEKWCGYRPTNCVRCSWSGQAKELKTHVTNNHQLASTNIERTCFLFQGNINRSYARVQFGQVFWEKTMSNSKLKTFSIQLIWVPNGEIEEDVFQMKVEFTSKEKSYVANTKIKFVPKDSADTENSLIFHTDILKHYEESNILTYKLYLTKE
;
A
#
# COMPACT_ATOMS: atom_id res chain seq x y z
N MET A 1 32.56 21.43 -10.50
CA MET A 1 31.71 20.22 -10.43
C MET A 1 30.27 20.71 -10.56
N VAL A 2 29.51 20.18 -11.51
CA VAL A 2 28.11 20.57 -11.68
C VAL A 2 27.31 19.92 -10.55
N ASP A 3 26.44 20.70 -9.93
CA ASP A 3 25.54 20.24 -8.88
C ASP A 3 24.38 19.47 -9.53
N SER A 4 24.49 18.15 -9.58
CA SER A 4 23.54 17.26 -10.26
C SER A 4 22.11 17.41 -9.74
N GLU A 5 21.93 17.77 -8.47
CA GLU A 5 20.61 17.99 -7.87
C GLU A 5 19.96 19.26 -8.43
N LYS A 6 20.73 20.34 -8.55
CA LYS A 6 20.25 21.58 -9.19
C LYS A 6 19.91 21.38 -10.66
N VAL A 7 20.71 20.61 -11.39
CA VAL A 7 20.41 20.31 -12.80
C VAL A 7 19.10 19.54 -12.93
N LEU A 8 18.89 18.51 -12.11
CA LEU A 8 17.66 17.74 -12.12
C LEU A 8 16.44 18.60 -11.78
N GLN A 9 16.56 19.46 -10.77
CA GLN A 9 15.50 20.38 -10.38
C GLN A 9 15.13 21.34 -11.51
N SER A 10 16.12 21.93 -12.20
CA SER A 10 15.87 22.78 -13.36
C SER A 10 15.19 22.03 -14.50
N ILE A 11 15.54 20.76 -14.74
CA ILE A 11 14.89 19.95 -15.77
C ILE A 11 13.43 19.64 -15.39
N ILE A 12 13.15 19.37 -14.12
CA ILE A 12 11.77 19.17 -13.62
C ILE A 12 10.93 20.43 -13.81
N GLU A 13 11.49 21.61 -13.53
CA GLU A 13 10.83 22.90 -13.75
C GLU A 13 10.52 23.15 -15.23
N ILE A 14 11.47 22.85 -16.13
CA ILE A 14 11.24 22.91 -17.59
C ILE A 14 10.15 21.92 -18.02
N ALA A 15 10.09 20.75 -17.38
CA ALA A 15 9.09 19.71 -17.63
C ALA A 15 7.76 19.92 -16.89
N THR A 16 7.48 21.14 -16.40
CA THR A 16 6.23 21.49 -15.71
C THR A 16 5.34 22.36 -16.61
N CYS A 17 4.06 22.00 -16.70
CA CYS A 17 3.06 22.72 -17.47
C CYS A 17 2.84 24.12 -16.87
N PRO A 18 2.91 25.20 -17.67
CA PRO A 18 2.76 26.57 -17.18
C PRO A 18 1.31 26.93 -16.78
N VAL A 19 0.34 26.08 -17.11
CA VAL A 19 -1.10 26.34 -16.88
C VAL A 19 -1.54 25.75 -15.55
N CYS A 20 -1.36 24.43 -15.39
CA CYS A 20 -1.81 23.70 -14.21
C CYS A 20 -0.69 23.42 -13.21
N TYR A 21 0.56 23.76 -13.53
CA TYR A 21 1.74 23.51 -12.69
C TYR A 21 1.96 22.02 -12.36
N THR A 22 1.41 21.12 -13.18
CA THR A 22 1.69 19.69 -13.10
C THR A 22 2.72 19.29 -14.16
N ARG A 23 3.32 18.11 -13.99
CA ARG A 23 4.32 17.58 -14.92
C ARG A 23 3.73 17.40 -16.33
N LEU A 24 4.52 17.72 -17.33
CA LEU A 24 4.20 17.41 -18.73
C LEU A 24 4.08 15.89 -18.92
N ASN A 25 3.10 15.48 -19.73
CA ASN A 25 2.91 14.09 -20.11
C ASN A 25 3.52 13.81 -21.50
N VAL A 26 3.64 12.54 -21.85
CA VAL A 26 4.29 12.09 -23.11
C VAL A 26 3.57 12.62 -24.37
N SER A 27 2.31 13.03 -24.23
CA SER A 27 1.44 13.61 -25.25
C SER A 27 1.33 15.14 -25.16
N SER A 28 2.27 15.81 -24.49
CA SER A 28 2.25 17.28 -24.37
C SER A 28 2.41 17.95 -25.73
N ALA A 29 1.64 19.02 -25.94
CA ALA A 29 1.70 19.85 -27.15
C ALA A 29 2.82 20.88 -27.04
N LEU A 30 3.49 21.19 -28.15
CA LEU A 30 4.47 22.27 -28.24
C LEU A 30 4.01 23.32 -29.22
N CYS A 31 4.27 24.58 -28.90
CA CYS A 31 4.14 25.64 -29.90
C CYS A 31 5.32 25.64 -30.87
N VAL A 32 5.17 26.36 -31.98
CA VAL A 32 6.24 26.52 -32.99
C VAL A 32 7.54 27.14 -32.45
N ASN A 33 7.48 27.78 -31.27
CA ASN A 33 8.64 28.34 -30.56
C ASN A 33 9.20 27.40 -29.47
N GLY A 34 8.65 26.20 -29.28
CA GLY A 34 9.16 25.18 -28.36
C GLY A 34 8.63 25.20 -26.92
N HIS A 35 7.65 26.04 -26.58
CA HIS A 35 6.99 25.99 -25.28
C HIS A 35 5.99 24.84 -25.22
N ALA A 36 6.01 24.06 -24.12
CA ALA A 36 5.18 22.88 -23.96
C ALA A 36 4.02 23.10 -22.96
N VAL A 37 2.89 22.44 -23.21
CA VAL A 37 1.70 22.40 -22.35
C VAL A 37 1.21 20.95 -22.29
N CYS A 38 0.72 20.49 -21.13
CA CYS A 38 0.20 19.12 -21.01
C CYS A 38 -1.07 18.93 -21.86
N SER A 39 -1.34 17.69 -22.30
CA SER A 39 -2.52 17.38 -23.13
C SER A 39 -3.84 17.87 -22.53
N ASP A 40 -3.99 17.76 -21.20
CA ASP A 40 -5.23 18.15 -20.51
C ASP A 40 -5.49 19.67 -20.56
N CYS A 41 -4.43 20.47 -20.70
CA CYS A 41 -4.53 21.92 -20.85
C CYS A 41 -4.58 22.36 -22.32
N ASP A 42 -3.98 21.58 -23.23
CA ASP A 42 -3.98 21.88 -24.68
C ASP A 42 -5.39 21.89 -25.28
N ASP A 43 -6.25 20.94 -24.88
CA ASP A 43 -7.65 20.84 -25.35
C ASP A 43 -8.45 22.14 -25.15
N ASN A 44 -8.02 23.01 -24.22
CA ASN A 44 -8.68 24.26 -23.86
C ASN A 44 -7.98 25.51 -24.45
N LEU A 45 -6.94 25.34 -25.27
CA LEU A 45 -6.09 26.43 -25.76
C LEU A 45 -6.00 26.44 -27.29
N SER A 46 -6.22 27.61 -27.89
CA SER A 46 -6.01 27.81 -29.33
C SER A 46 -4.60 28.30 -29.67
N GLN A 47 -3.87 28.82 -28.68
CA GLN A 47 -2.54 29.42 -28.81
C GLN A 47 -1.72 29.20 -27.55
N CYS A 48 -0.40 29.25 -27.70
CA CYS A 48 0.54 29.14 -26.60
C CYS A 48 0.29 30.23 -25.53
N PRO A 49 0.12 29.86 -24.25
CA PRO A 49 -0.14 30.84 -23.18
C PRO A 49 1.09 31.70 -22.85
N ILE A 50 2.29 31.29 -23.27
CA ILE A 50 3.54 32.00 -22.99
C ILE A 50 3.89 33.02 -24.09
N CYS A 51 3.66 32.67 -25.35
CA CYS A 51 4.12 33.48 -26.49
C CYS A 51 3.08 33.73 -27.58
N SER A 52 1.83 33.28 -27.38
CA SER A 52 0.69 33.41 -28.31
C SER A 52 0.88 32.77 -29.69
N ALA A 53 1.98 32.05 -29.92
CA ALA A 53 2.21 31.30 -31.16
C ALA A 53 1.30 30.06 -31.25
N SER A 54 0.99 29.63 -32.46
CA SER A 54 0.20 28.42 -32.71
C SER A 54 0.92 27.15 -32.22
N PHE A 55 0.13 26.16 -31.81
CA PHE A 55 0.62 24.82 -31.53
C PHE A 55 1.05 24.11 -32.82
N SER A 56 2.15 23.36 -32.72
CA SER A 56 2.69 22.51 -33.78
C SER A 56 1.79 21.30 -33.97
N GLN A 57 1.56 20.90 -35.23
CA GLN A 57 0.87 19.65 -35.56
C GLN A 57 1.82 18.43 -35.58
N GLU A 58 3.13 18.69 -35.50
CA GLU A 58 4.15 17.65 -35.54
C GLU A 58 4.26 16.91 -34.20
N LYS A 59 4.63 15.63 -34.27
CA LYS A 59 4.91 14.83 -33.08
C LYS A 59 6.34 15.09 -32.59
N HIS A 60 6.47 15.57 -31.36
CA HIS A 60 7.77 15.91 -30.76
C HIS A 60 8.38 14.72 -29.99
N THR A 61 8.79 13.68 -30.72
CA THR A 61 9.26 12.40 -30.15
C THR A 61 10.41 12.54 -29.14
N ILE A 62 11.35 13.47 -29.35
CA ILE A 62 12.46 13.69 -28.43
C ILE A 62 11.95 14.22 -27.07
N LEU A 63 11.01 15.17 -27.08
CA LEU A 63 10.43 15.68 -25.83
C LEU A 63 9.70 14.53 -25.10
N SER A 64 8.89 13.76 -25.83
CA SER A 64 8.19 12.60 -25.28
C SER A 64 9.17 11.61 -24.62
N GLN A 65 10.31 11.33 -25.25
CA GLN A 65 11.35 10.45 -24.69
C GLN A 65 12.02 11.03 -23.44
N ILE A 66 12.35 12.33 -23.45
CA ILE A 66 12.92 13.02 -22.28
C ILE A 66 11.92 12.97 -21.13
N ILE A 67 10.67 13.37 -21.37
CA ILE A 67 9.59 13.31 -20.36
C ILE A 67 9.44 11.88 -19.84
N ALA A 68 9.45 10.85 -20.69
CA ALA A 68 9.33 9.46 -20.24
C ALA A 68 10.51 9.00 -19.37
N SER A 69 11.68 9.65 -19.50
CA SER A 69 12.90 9.30 -18.77
C SER A 69 13.10 10.08 -17.46
N LEU A 70 12.28 11.09 -17.20
CA LEU A 70 12.38 11.88 -15.97
C LEU A 70 11.69 11.20 -14.80
N PRO A 71 12.28 11.21 -13.59
CA PRO A 71 11.58 10.76 -12.41
C PRO A 71 10.39 11.67 -12.11
N SER A 72 9.40 11.13 -11.42
CA SER A 72 8.23 11.86 -10.95
C SER A 72 8.30 12.08 -9.44
N ILE A 73 7.75 13.20 -8.99
CA ILE A 73 7.62 13.52 -7.57
C ILE A 73 6.34 12.86 -7.03
N CYS A 74 6.44 12.23 -5.86
CA CYS A 74 5.29 11.70 -5.12
C CYS A 74 4.21 12.78 -4.85
N SER A 75 2.93 12.47 -5.11
CA SER A 75 1.82 13.40 -4.84
C SER A 75 1.46 13.52 -3.35
N HIS A 76 1.92 12.59 -2.50
CA HIS A 76 1.61 12.62 -1.07
C HIS A 76 2.35 13.75 -0.35
N LYS A 77 1.59 14.64 0.31
CA LYS A 77 2.13 15.80 1.02
C LYS A 77 3.23 15.40 2.02
N GLY A 78 4.42 15.96 1.83
CA GLY A 78 5.61 15.73 2.65
C GLY A 78 6.57 14.68 2.11
N CYS A 79 6.19 13.93 1.07
CA CYS A 79 7.13 13.07 0.34
C CYS A 79 7.84 13.88 -0.75
N SER A 80 9.17 13.91 -0.72
CA SER A 80 10.01 14.54 -1.76
C SER A 80 10.71 13.50 -2.65
N LEU A 81 10.29 12.23 -2.60
CA LEU A 81 10.94 11.17 -3.37
C LEU A 81 10.68 11.36 -4.86
N LEU A 82 11.77 11.27 -5.63
CA LEU A 82 11.78 11.19 -7.08
C LEU A 82 11.91 9.72 -7.50
N THR A 83 10.96 9.24 -8.30
CA THR A 83 10.94 7.83 -8.74
C THR A 83 10.45 7.69 -10.18
N MET A 84 10.96 6.69 -10.89
CA MET A 84 10.44 6.29 -12.20
C MET A 84 9.15 5.47 -12.08
N ASP A 85 8.92 4.85 -10.93
CA ASP A 85 7.74 4.03 -10.65
C ASP A 85 6.86 4.73 -9.60
N LEU A 86 6.22 5.81 -10.04
CA LEU A 86 5.38 6.65 -9.19
C LEU A 86 4.17 5.87 -8.67
N GLU A 87 3.50 5.12 -9.54
CA GLU A 87 2.30 4.37 -9.18
C GLU A 87 2.59 3.32 -8.11
N TYR A 88 3.71 2.60 -8.24
CA TYR A 88 4.16 1.72 -7.18
C TYR A 88 4.46 2.54 -5.92
N HIS A 89 5.34 3.54 -5.97
CA HIS A 89 5.70 4.30 -4.78
C HIS A 89 4.50 4.89 -4.03
N GLU A 90 3.53 5.50 -4.71
CA GLU A 90 2.38 6.14 -4.08
C GLU A 90 1.48 5.16 -3.33
N LYS A 91 1.37 3.90 -3.80
CA LYS A 91 0.65 2.83 -3.09
C LYS A 91 1.29 2.53 -1.73
N TRP A 92 2.61 2.64 -1.65
CA TRP A 92 3.39 2.22 -0.48
C TRP A 92 3.98 3.37 0.34
N CYS A 93 3.85 4.61 -0.15
CA CYS A 93 4.48 5.78 0.42
C CYS A 93 4.15 5.96 1.91
N GLY A 94 5.15 6.18 2.75
CA GLY A 94 4.96 6.43 4.18
C GLY A 94 4.16 7.71 4.48
N TYR A 95 4.08 8.64 3.53
CA TYR A 95 3.31 9.88 3.64
C TYR A 95 1.84 9.72 3.23
N ARG A 96 1.46 8.57 2.67
CA ARG A 96 0.09 8.37 2.21
C ARG A 96 -0.90 8.43 3.39
N PRO A 97 -2.07 9.08 3.21
CA PRO A 97 -3.09 9.12 4.25
C PRO A 97 -3.56 7.73 4.64
N THR A 98 -3.58 7.46 5.95
CA THR A 98 -3.98 6.16 6.51
C THR A 98 -4.86 6.37 7.74
N ASN A 99 -5.81 5.46 7.93
CA ASN A 99 -6.70 5.47 9.09
C ASN A 99 -6.44 4.23 9.94
N CYS A 100 -6.53 4.40 11.26
CA CYS A 100 -6.54 3.29 12.18
C CYS A 100 -7.87 2.53 12.07
N VAL A 101 -7.85 1.19 12.04
CA VAL A 101 -9.09 0.38 11.98
C VAL A 101 -9.71 0.16 13.36
N ARG A 102 -9.08 0.67 14.42
CA ARG A 102 -9.46 0.47 15.83
C ARG A 102 -9.98 1.72 16.51
N CYS A 103 -9.77 2.90 15.93
CA CYS A 103 -10.22 4.19 16.47
C CYS A 103 -10.35 5.23 15.34
N SER A 104 -10.72 6.46 15.69
CA SER A 104 -10.91 7.57 14.75
C SER A 104 -9.61 8.24 14.28
N TRP A 105 -8.43 7.72 14.63
CA TRP A 105 -7.16 8.30 14.22
C TRP A 105 -6.96 8.23 12.70
N SER A 106 -6.49 9.33 12.14
CA SER A 106 -6.07 9.49 10.74
C SER A 106 -4.77 10.28 10.71
N GLY A 107 -3.84 9.87 9.84
CA GLY A 107 -2.52 10.48 9.74
C GLY A 107 -1.67 9.85 8.63
N GLN A 108 -0.37 10.13 8.64
CA GLN A 108 0.55 9.55 7.66
C GLN A 108 0.83 8.08 8.00
N ALA A 109 0.95 7.22 6.99
CA ALA A 109 1.19 5.79 7.22
C ALA A 109 2.43 5.51 8.09
N LYS A 110 3.50 6.31 7.95
CA LYS A 110 4.71 6.20 8.77
C LYS A 110 4.48 6.43 10.27
N GLU A 111 3.45 7.20 10.62
CA GLU A 111 3.09 7.51 12.01
C GLU A 111 2.20 6.42 12.63
N LEU A 112 1.65 5.53 11.80
CA LEU A 112 0.72 4.49 12.25
C LEU A 112 1.35 3.58 13.29
N LYS A 113 2.62 3.20 13.11
CA LYS A 113 3.35 2.34 14.07
C LYS A 113 3.37 2.98 15.46
N THR A 114 3.80 4.23 15.56
CA THR A 114 3.85 4.97 16.82
C THR A 114 2.45 5.11 17.41
N HIS A 115 1.45 5.43 16.59
CA HIS A 115 0.06 5.51 17.03
C HIS A 115 -0.41 4.18 17.66
N VAL A 116 -0.26 3.05 16.97
CA VAL A 116 -0.77 1.76 17.46
C VAL A 116 -0.03 1.26 18.68
N THR A 117 1.27 1.50 18.78
CA THR A 117 2.07 1.12 19.96
C THR A 117 1.65 1.91 21.20
N ASN A 118 1.29 3.18 21.06
CA ASN A 118 0.98 4.05 22.19
C ASN A 118 -0.49 3.99 22.63
N ASN A 119 -1.41 3.69 21.71
CA ASN A 119 -2.85 3.86 21.94
C ASN A 119 -3.64 2.55 21.91
N HIS A 120 -3.05 1.45 21.44
CA HIS A 120 -3.74 0.16 21.30
C HIS A 120 -2.92 -0.96 21.93
N GLN A 121 -3.62 -1.94 22.49
CA GLN A 121 -2.98 -3.20 22.86
C GLN A 121 -2.56 -3.94 21.60
N LEU A 122 -1.26 -4.21 21.46
CA LEU A 122 -0.70 -4.96 20.35
C LEU A 122 -1.05 -6.44 20.46
N ALA A 123 -1.06 -7.14 19.32
CA ALA A 123 -1.08 -8.58 19.28
C ALA A 123 0.12 -9.13 20.05
N SER A 124 -0.08 -10.22 20.81
CA SER A 124 0.99 -10.87 21.53
C SER A 124 2.14 -11.24 20.58
N THR A 125 3.37 -11.01 21.02
CA THR A 125 4.58 -11.43 20.30
C THR A 125 4.78 -12.94 20.34
N ASN A 126 4.10 -13.64 21.25
CA ASN A 126 4.05 -15.10 21.22
C ASN A 126 3.42 -15.56 19.89
N ILE A 127 3.81 -16.72 19.39
CA ILE A 127 3.24 -17.28 18.17
C ILE A 127 1.90 -17.96 18.49
N GLU A 128 1.73 -18.43 19.72
CA GLU A 128 0.51 -19.07 20.18
C GLU A 128 -0.66 -18.07 20.33
N ARG A 129 -1.82 -18.53 19.89
CA ARG A 129 -3.10 -17.79 19.87
C ARG A 129 -4.18 -18.71 20.41
N THR A 130 -5.14 -18.12 21.11
CA THR A 130 -6.32 -18.82 21.62
C THR A 130 -7.60 -18.13 21.17
N CYS A 131 -8.58 -18.93 20.77
CA CYS A 131 -9.86 -18.45 20.26
C CYS A 131 -11.01 -19.33 20.74
N PHE A 132 -12.11 -18.71 21.18
CA PHE A 132 -13.31 -19.40 21.68
C PHE A 132 -14.31 -19.58 20.53
N LEU A 133 -13.99 -20.47 19.57
CA LEU A 133 -14.69 -20.59 18.28
C LEU A 133 -16.21 -20.77 18.35
N PHE A 134 -16.74 -21.33 19.46
CA PHE A 134 -18.13 -21.79 19.55
C PHE A 134 -19.00 -20.96 20.51
N GLN A 135 -18.51 -19.82 21.00
CA GLN A 135 -19.31 -18.89 21.81
C GLN A 135 -19.99 -17.78 20.97
N GLY A 136 -20.19 -18.02 19.67
CA GLY A 136 -20.85 -17.10 18.73
C GLY A 136 -19.93 -16.59 17.64
N ASN A 137 -20.38 -15.53 16.94
CA ASN A 137 -19.55 -14.87 15.93
C ASN A 137 -18.40 -14.14 16.61
N ILE A 138 -17.19 -14.33 16.09
CA ILE A 138 -15.99 -13.67 16.59
C ILE A 138 -15.56 -12.67 15.55
N ASN A 139 -15.24 -11.46 15.99
CA ASN A 139 -14.54 -10.48 15.17
C ASN A 139 -13.53 -9.77 16.06
N ARG A 140 -12.28 -10.25 16.02
CA ARG A 140 -11.17 -9.69 16.79
C ARG A 140 -10.19 -9.06 15.81
N SER A 141 -9.69 -7.89 16.17
CA SER A 141 -8.70 -7.15 15.37
C SER A 141 -7.64 -6.58 16.30
N TYR A 142 -6.38 -6.88 16.01
CA TYR A 142 -5.21 -6.40 16.75
C TYR A 142 -4.17 -5.82 15.79
N ALA A 143 -3.40 -4.86 16.27
CA ALA A 143 -2.21 -4.40 15.58
C ALA A 143 -1.04 -5.33 15.93
N ARG A 144 -0.39 -5.93 14.94
CA ARG A 144 0.88 -6.64 15.07
C ARG A 144 1.97 -5.78 14.45
N VAL A 145 3.01 -5.46 15.21
CA VAL A 145 4.18 -4.72 14.71
C VAL A 145 5.35 -5.68 14.60
N GLN A 146 5.83 -5.91 13.38
CA GLN A 146 6.91 -6.85 13.11
C GLN A 146 7.68 -6.42 11.86
N PHE A 147 9.00 -6.68 11.82
CA PHE A 147 9.88 -6.26 10.71
C PHE A 147 9.79 -4.76 10.38
N GLY A 148 9.54 -3.92 11.40
CA GLY A 148 9.35 -2.47 11.22
C GLY A 148 7.98 -2.06 10.67
N GLN A 149 7.20 -3.00 10.15
CA GLN A 149 5.89 -2.79 9.51
C GLN A 149 4.72 -3.01 10.48
N VAL A 150 3.53 -2.53 10.11
CA VAL A 150 2.28 -2.74 10.83
C VAL A 150 1.40 -3.72 10.06
N PHE A 151 0.86 -4.72 10.75
CA PHE A 151 -0.09 -5.69 10.22
C PHE A 151 -1.36 -5.69 11.07
N TRP A 152 -2.53 -5.60 10.44
CA TRP A 152 -3.79 -5.84 11.13
C TRP A 152 -4.09 -7.33 11.13
N GLU A 153 -4.00 -7.93 12.31
CA GLU A 153 -4.38 -9.32 12.55
C GLU A 153 -5.88 -9.37 12.85
N LYS A 154 -6.66 -9.80 11.87
CA LYS A 154 -8.10 -10.00 12.00
C LYS A 154 -8.41 -11.49 12.12
N THR A 155 -9.23 -11.82 13.09
CA THR A 155 -9.72 -13.17 13.32
C THR A 155 -11.24 -13.13 13.33
N MET A 156 -11.85 -13.86 12.40
CA MET A 156 -13.30 -13.86 12.19
C MET A 156 -13.85 -15.27 12.27
N SER A 157 -14.95 -15.45 12.98
CA SER A 157 -15.73 -16.70 12.99
C SER A 157 -17.16 -16.39 12.58
N ASN A 158 -17.65 -17.09 11.56
CA ASN A 158 -19.03 -17.00 11.10
C ASN A 158 -19.73 -18.33 11.35
N SER A 159 -20.59 -18.36 12.36
CA SER A 159 -21.30 -19.59 12.76
C SER A 159 -22.28 -20.08 11.68
N LYS A 160 -22.84 -19.18 10.85
CA LYS A 160 -23.79 -19.55 9.77
C LYS A 160 -23.08 -20.25 8.62
N LEU A 161 -21.92 -19.74 8.24
CA LEU A 161 -21.10 -20.29 7.15
C LEU A 161 -20.18 -21.42 7.63
N LYS A 162 -20.12 -21.67 8.94
CA LYS A 162 -19.15 -22.58 9.56
C LYS A 162 -17.72 -22.28 9.15
N THR A 163 -17.37 -21.00 9.04
CA THR A 163 -16.03 -20.56 8.63
C THR A 163 -15.31 -19.86 9.77
N PHE A 164 -14.02 -20.14 9.87
CA PHE A 164 -13.07 -19.40 10.69
C PHE A 164 -11.99 -18.86 9.77
N SER A 165 -11.71 -17.56 9.83
CA SER A 165 -10.69 -16.94 9.02
C SER A 165 -9.69 -16.16 9.86
N ILE A 166 -8.43 -16.22 9.42
CA ILE A 166 -7.34 -15.41 9.92
C ILE A 166 -6.84 -14.59 8.74
N GLN A 167 -6.78 -13.27 8.90
CA GLN A 167 -6.32 -12.34 7.88
C GLN A 167 -5.23 -11.44 8.47
N LEU A 168 -4.17 -11.24 7.70
CA LEU A 168 -3.13 -10.25 8.00
C LEU A 168 -3.13 -9.17 6.92
N ILE A 169 -3.55 -7.96 7.26
CA ILE A 169 -3.53 -6.82 6.34
C ILE A 169 -2.26 -6.03 6.62
N TRP A 170 -1.28 -6.14 5.72
CA TRP A 170 -0.08 -5.33 5.78
C TRP A 170 -0.41 -3.86 5.48
N VAL A 171 0.04 -2.97 6.36
CA VAL A 171 0.05 -1.52 6.13
C VAL A 171 1.49 -1.04 6.02
N PRO A 172 1.96 -0.78 4.78
CA PRO A 172 3.26 -0.19 4.53
C PRO A 172 3.44 1.11 5.29
N ASN A 173 4.56 1.34 5.96
CA ASN A 173 4.73 2.54 6.78
C ASN A 173 6.10 3.20 6.56
N GLY A 174 6.74 2.95 5.43
CA GLY A 174 8.07 3.49 5.13
C GLY A 174 8.67 2.85 3.89
N GLU A 175 10.00 2.87 3.80
CA GLU A 175 10.75 2.16 2.77
C GLU A 175 10.50 0.66 2.87
N ILE A 176 10.30 0.03 1.71
CA ILE A 176 10.12 -1.41 1.59
C ILE A 176 11.48 -1.98 1.23
N GLU A 177 12.12 -2.65 2.18
CA GLU A 177 13.31 -3.45 1.89
C GLU A 177 12.92 -4.78 1.22
N GLU A 178 11.76 -5.32 1.59
CA GLU A 178 11.21 -6.58 1.10
C GLU A 178 9.69 -6.49 1.00
N ASP A 179 9.12 -6.94 -0.11
CA ASP A 179 7.69 -6.83 -0.43
C ASP A 179 6.92 -8.16 -0.33
N VAL A 180 7.58 -9.22 0.18
CA VAL A 180 6.98 -10.54 0.32
C VAL A 180 7.08 -11.04 1.75
N PHE A 181 5.94 -11.10 2.42
CA PHE A 181 5.80 -11.78 3.70
C PHE A 181 4.99 -13.07 3.53
N GLN A 182 5.19 -14.01 4.46
CA GLN A 182 4.41 -15.23 4.52
C GLN A 182 3.70 -15.36 5.86
N MET A 183 2.42 -15.71 5.80
CA MET A 183 1.63 -16.11 6.95
C MET A 183 1.52 -17.63 6.95
N LYS A 184 1.85 -18.25 8.09
CA LYS A 184 1.62 -19.68 8.33
C LYS A 184 0.78 -19.83 9.59
N VAL A 185 -0.27 -20.65 9.49
CA VAL A 185 -1.13 -21.05 10.60
C VAL A 185 -0.98 -22.55 10.81
N GLU A 186 -0.76 -22.94 12.05
CA GLU A 186 -0.61 -24.33 12.45
C GLU A 186 -1.55 -24.65 13.62
N PHE A 187 -2.35 -25.70 13.43
CA PHE A 187 -3.17 -26.32 14.46
C PHE A 187 -2.54 -27.65 14.83
N THR A 188 -2.36 -27.90 16.12
CA THR A 188 -1.73 -29.13 16.62
C THR A 188 -2.60 -29.73 17.70
N SER A 189 -2.86 -31.02 17.60
CA SER A 189 -3.42 -31.85 18.66
C SER A 189 -2.42 -32.96 19.03
N LYS A 190 -2.76 -33.82 19.99
CA LYS A 190 -1.86 -34.91 20.42
C LYS A 190 -1.48 -35.87 19.28
N GLU A 191 -2.32 -35.99 18.26
CA GLU A 191 -2.18 -37.00 17.19
C GLU A 191 -2.10 -36.40 15.78
N LYS A 192 -2.52 -35.15 15.58
CA LYS A 192 -2.66 -34.55 14.25
C LYS A 192 -2.08 -33.14 14.22
N SER A 193 -1.61 -32.74 13.04
CA SER A 193 -1.24 -31.36 12.74
C SER A 193 -1.87 -30.92 11.43
N TYR A 194 -2.41 -29.71 11.40
CA TYR A 194 -2.87 -29.06 10.19
C TYR A 194 -2.12 -27.75 9.99
N VAL A 195 -1.54 -27.57 8.81
CA VAL A 195 -0.76 -26.38 8.48
C VAL A 195 -1.30 -25.78 7.19
N ALA A 196 -1.52 -24.46 7.21
CA ALA A 196 -1.82 -23.68 6.03
C ALA A 196 -0.88 -22.47 5.96
N ASN A 197 -0.55 -22.06 4.74
CA ASN A 197 0.30 -20.90 4.50
C ASN A 197 -0.24 -20.08 3.32
N THR A 198 0.07 -18.80 3.33
CA THR A 198 -0.24 -17.88 2.23
C THR A 198 0.75 -16.73 2.21
N LYS A 199 0.94 -16.14 1.02
CA LYS A 199 1.74 -14.92 0.88
C LYS A 199 0.91 -13.71 1.25
N ILE A 200 1.52 -12.77 1.94
CA ILE A 200 0.92 -11.50 2.34
C ILE A 200 1.46 -10.41 1.43
N LYS A 201 0.56 -9.79 0.69
CA LYS A 201 0.84 -8.66 -0.19
C LYS A 201 0.22 -7.39 0.40
N PHE A 202 0.60 -6.22 -0.08
CA PHE A 202 -0.20 -5.04 0.21
C PHE A 202 -1.47 -5.07 -0.61
N VAL A 203 -2.55 -4.82 0.10
CA VAL A 203 -3.92 -4.82 -0.40
C VAL A 203 -4.43 -3.42 -0.10
N PRO A 204 -4.53 -2.53 -1.11
CA PRO A 204 -5.15 -1.23 -0.93
C PRO A 204 -6.53 -1.38 -0.29
N LYS A 205 -7.01 -0.34 0.40
CA LYS A 205 -8.27 -0.40 1.15
C LYS A 205 -9.51 -0.75 0.29
N ASP A 206 -9.41 -0.66 -1.03
CA ASP A 206 -10.51 -0.91 -1.99
C ASP A 206 -10.52 -2.33 -2.58
N SER A 207 -9.60 -3.21 -2.18
CA SER A 207 -9.55 -4.60 -2.66
C SER A 207 -10.44 -5.54 -1.82
N ALA A 208 -10.87 -6.65 -2.44
CA ALA A 208 -11.79 -7.62 -1.85
C ALA A 208 -11.35 -8.12 -0.46
N ASP A 209 -12.31 -8.25 0.46
CA ASP A 209 -12.13 -8.62 1.87
C ASP A 209 -11.44 -9.99 2.14
N THR A 210 -11.16 -10.79 1.10
CA THR A 210 -10.60 -12.14 1.21
C THR A 210 -9.10 -12.22 0.93
N GLU A 211 -8.45 -11.16 0.44
CA GLU A 211 -7.01 -11.20 0.21
C GLU A 211 -6.22 -11.31 1.54
N ASN A 212 -5.04 -11.93 1.47
CA ASN A 212 -4.19 -12.21 2.63
C ASN A 212 -4.89 -12.99 3.78
N SER A 213 -5.89 -13.81 3.45
CA SER A 213 -6.64 -14.59 4.43
C SER A 213 -6.43 -16.10 4.26
N LEU A 214 -6.50 -16.81 5.38
CA LEU A 214 -6.67 -18.25 5.43
C LEU A 214 -8.04 -18.54 6.02
N ILE A 215 -8.86 -19.31 5.30
CA ILE A 215 -10.23 -19.64 5.68
C ILE A 215 -10.30 -21.15 5.91
N PHE A 216 -10.83 -21.53 7.07
CA PHE A 216 -10.96 -22.90 7.51
C PHE A 216 -12.42 -23.20 7.79
N HIS A 217 -12.87 -24.40 7.44
CA HIS A 217 -14.18 -24.87 7.86
C HIS A 217 -14.11 -25.32 9.33
N THR A 218 -15.06 -24.88 10.16
CA THR A 218 -15.02 -25.11 11.61
C THR A 218 -15.11 -26.59 11.98
N ASP A 219 -15.72 -27.42 11.13
CA ASP A 219 -15.77 -28.88 11.36
C ASP A 219 -14.37 -29.53 11.34
N ILE A 220 -13.40 -28.97 10.60
CA ILE A 220 -12.00 -29.44 10.63
C ILE A 220 -11.34 -29.06 11.97
N LEU A 221 -11.67 -27.86 12.48
CA LEU A 221 -11.06 -27.29 13.68
C LEU A 221 -11.50 -27.98 14.97
N LYS A 222 -12.67 -28.66 14.97
CA LYS A 222 -13.15 -29.46 16.11
C LYS A 222 -12.16 -30.53 16.58
N HIS A 223 -11.29 -31.03 15.70
CA HIS A 223 -10.27 -32.01 16.05
C HIS A 223 -9.06 -31.44 16.81
N TYR A 224 -8.96 -30.11 16.90
CA TYR A 224 -7.83 -29.38 17.47
C TYR A 224 -8.23 -28.52 18.67
N GLU A 225 -9.49 -28.60 19.09
CA GLU A 225 -10.02 -27.86 20.22
C GLU A 225 -9.92 -28.66 21.52
N GLU A 226 -9.53 -27.98 22.60
CA GLU A 226 -9.57 -28.52 23.96
C GLU A 226 -10.44 -27.60 24.83
N SER A 227 -11.45 -28.17 25.50
CA SER A 227 -12.33 -27.43 26.44
C SER A 227 -13.00 -26.17 25.85
N ASN A 228 -13.47 -26.23 24.60
CA ASN A 228 -14.05 -25.09 23.85
C ASN A 228 -13.06 -23.95 23.52
N ILE A 229 -11.75 -24.23 23.58
CA ILE A 229 -10.69 -23.30 23.24
C ILE A 229 -9.86 -23.89 22.10
N LEU A 230 -9.85 -23.19 20.98
CA LEU A 230 -8.93 -23.48 19.88
C LEU A 230 -7.59 -22.80 20.16
N THR A 231 -6.53 -23.59 20.21
CA THR A 231 -5.15 -23.08 20.27
C THR A 231 -4.47 -23.29 18.92
N TYR A 232 -3.85 -22.25 18.39
CA TYR A 232 -3.12 -22.30 17.11
C TYR A 232 -1.89 -21.43 17.15
N LYS A 233 -0.93 -21.73 16.26
CA LYS A 233 0.30 -20.96 16.08
C LYS A 233 0.20 -20.12 14.82
N LEU A 234 0.42 -18.81 14.93
CA LEU A 234 0.40 -17.86 13.82
C LEU A 234 1.79 -17.25 13.60
N TYR A 235 2.46 -17.73 12.56
CA TYR A 235 3.75 -17.26 12.12
C TYR A 235 3.58 -16.18 11.04
N LEU A 236 4.41 -15.16 11.15
CA LEU A 236 4.63 -14.15 10.11
C LEU A 236 6.14 -14.11 9.86
N THR A 237 6.56 -14.47 8.65
CA THR A 237 7.97 -14.57 8.27
C THR A 237 8.25 -13.77 7.01
N LYS A 238 9.52 -13.43 6.80
CA LYS A 238 10.05 -12.96 5.51
C LYS A 238 10.26 -14.18 4.60
N GLU A 239 10.06 -14.02 3.30
CA GLU A 239 10.40 -15.04 2.29
C GLU A 239 11.86 -14.92 1.85
#